data_AF-A0A377CFH8-F1
#
_entry.id   AF-A0A377CFH8-F1
#
_cell.length_a   1.000
_cell.length_b   1.000
_cell.length_c   1.000
_cell.angle_alpha   90.00
_cell.angle_beta   90.00
_cell.angle_gamma   90.00
#
_symmetry.space_group_name_H-M   'P 1'
#
loop_
_entity.id
_entity.type
_entity.pdbx_description
1 polymer ?
#
loop_
_entity_poly.entity_id
_entity_poly.type
_entity_poly.pdbx_seq_one_letter_code
_entity_poly.pdbx_strand_id
1 'polypeptide(L)'
;MVTVLWAYLRNSAFKKDGVDYHVSADLTGQANHLAATIGADIVKQKMAENNGGYKAINYGYTDDRVYSKFNQRKTRLILVRYQLANCYMGRAGLINSGGAAGGETDLSDAVRTAVIKQTRRRNGADSWT
;
A
#
# COMPACT_ATOMS: atom_id res chain seq x y z
N MET A 1 8.72 -20.28 -13.76
CA MET A 1 8.40 -18.98 -14.40
C MET A 1 7.92 -18.05 -13.30
N VAL A 2 8.34 -16.79 -13.28
CA VAL A 2 7.96 -15.81 -12.24
C VAL A 2 6.79 -14.97 -12.73
N THR A 3 5.78 -14.76 -11.88
CA THR A 3 4.57 -13.99 -12.18
C THR A 3 4.59 -12.65 -11.46
N VAL A 4 4.50 -11.57 -12.23
CA VAL A 4 4.41 -10.19 -11.72
C VAL A 4 3.02 -9.65 -12.01
N LEU A 5 2.31 -9.19 -10.98
CA LEU A 5 0.94 -8.72 -11.12
C LEU A 5 0.78 -7.25 -10.70
N TRP A 6 0.27 -6.43 -11.62
CA TRP A 6 -0.09 -5.03 -11.34
C TRP A 6 -1.48 -4.95 -10.71
N ALA A 7 -1.54 -4.65 -9.43
CA ALA A 7 -2.78 -4.66 -8.64
C ALA A 7 -3.43 -3.26 -8.55
N TYR A 8 -3.44 -2.47 -9.62
CA TYR A 8 -3.94 -1.10 -9.55
C TYR A 8 -5.46 -1.05 -9.48
N LEU A 9 -5.96 -0.30 -8.50
CA LEU A 9 -7.36 0.08 -8.46
C LEU A 9 -7.69 0.97 -9.65
N ARG A 10 -8.82 0.70 -10.31
CA ARG A 10 -9.32 1.44 -11.47
C ARG A 10 -10.84 1.49 -11.44
N ASN A 11 -11.40 2.26 -10.50
CA ASN A 11 -12.83 2.46 -10.39
C ASN A 11 -13.13 3.93 -10.06
N SER A 12 -13.93 4.60 -10.91
CA SER A 12 -14.32 6.00 -10.71
C SER A 12 -14.99 6.24 -9.35
N ALA A 13 -15.67 5.25 -8.78
CA ALA A 13 -16.29 5.31 -7.46
C ALA A 13 -15.28 5.50 -6.30
N PHE A 14 -13.98 5.30 -6.54
CA PHE A 14 -12.94 5.54 -5.54
C PHE A 14 -12.52 7.01 -5.44
N LYS A 15 -13.14 7.89 -6.24
CA LYS A 15 -13.10 9.33 -6.02
C LYS A 15 -14.38 9.74 -5.30
N LYS A 16 -14.25 10.24 -4.08
CA LYS A 16 -15.41 10.66 -3.27
C LYS A 16 -15.10 12.00 -2.62
N ASP A 17 -16.05 12.92 -2.70
CA ASP A 17 -15.98 14.25 -2.08
C ASP A 17 -14.68 15.02 -2.41
N GLY A 18 -14.20 14.88 -3.66
CA GLY A 18 -12.97 15.51 -4.13
C GLY A 18 -11.66 14.81 -3.71
N VAL A 19 -11.74 13.74 -2.92
CA VAL A 19 -10.60 12.95 -2.46
C VAL A 19 -10.44 11.68 -3.32
N ASP A 20 -9.22 11.43 -3.79
CA ASP A 20 -8.88 10.23 -4.55
C ASP A 20 -8.35 9.11 -3.63
N TYR A 21 -9.12 8.02 -3.52
CA TYR A 21 -8.77 6.84 -2.72
C TYR A 21 -8.14 5.70 -3.51
N HIS A 22 -7.80 5.88 -4.79
CA HIS A 22 -7.10 4.85 -5.58
C HIS A 22 -5.72 4.45 -5.02
N VAL A 23 -5.14 5.31 -4.18
CA VAL A 23 -3.86 5.09 -3.50
C VAL A 23 -4.05 4.90 -1.98
N SER A 24 -5.26 4.55 -1.55
CA SER A 24 -5.54 4.28 -0.15
C SER A 24 -4.99 2.93 0.29
N ALA A 25 -4.33 2.88 1.45
CA ALA A 25 -3.64 1.69 1.93
C ALA A 25 -4.57 0.50 2.14
N ASP A 26 -5.82 0.75 2.56
CA ASP A 26 -6.85 -0.26 2.79
C ASP A 26 -7.45 -0.84 1.51
N LEU A 27 -7.85 0.00 0.55
CA LEU A 27 -8.36 -0.52 -0.72
C LEU A 27 -7.25 -1.22 -1.53
N THR A 28 -6.05 -0.61 -1.59
CA THR A 28 -4.93 -1.19 -2.33
C THR A 28 -4.38 -2.45 -1.64
N GLY A 29 -4.50 -2.54 -0.31
CA GLY A 29 -4.21 -3.75 0.45
C GLY A 29 -5.06 -4.93 -0.01
N GLN A 30 -6.36 -4.73 -0.23
CA GLN A 30 -7.23 -5.81 -0.73
C GLN A 30 -6.85 -6.27 -2.14
N ALA A 31 -6.54 -5.33 -3.03
CA ALA A 31 -6.07 -5.68 -4.38
C ALA A 31 -4.76 -6.48 -4.32
N ASN A 32 -3.85 -6.13 -3.41
CA ASN A 32 -2.62 -6.87 -3.18
C ASN A 32 -2.87 -8.28 -2.64
N HIS A 33 -3.84 -8.43 -1.73
CA HIS A 33 -4.22 -9.72 -1.19
C HIS A 33 -4.78 -10.64 -2.27
N LEU A 34 -5.66 -10.12 -3.13
CA LEU A 34 -6.19 -10.86 -4.27
C LEU A 34 -5.08 -11.28 -5.23
N ALA A 35 -4.14 -10.37 -5.55
CA ALA A 35 -2.98 -10.67 -6.39
C ALA A 35 -2.11 -11.80 -5.80
N ALA A 36 -1.86 -11.77 -4.50
CA ALA A 36 -1.13 -12.83 -3.81
C ALA A 36 -1.93 -14.16 -3.80
N THR A 37 -3.25 -14.10 -3.65
CA THR A 37 -4.14 -15.27 -3.62
C THR A 37 -4.16 -16.01 -4.95
N ILE A 38 -4.14 -15.28 -6.07
CA ILE A 38 -4.10 -15.88 -7.42
C ILE A 38 -2.70 -16.31 -7.86
N GLY A 39 -1.72 -16.32 -6.94
CA GLY A 39 -0.39 -16.90 -7.17
C GLY A 39 0.65 -15.93 -7.74
N ALA A 40 0.53 -14.62 -7.53
CA ALA A 40 1.59 -13.70 -7.92
C ALA A 40 2.84 -13.90 -7.05
N ASP A 41 4.00 -14.09 -7.69
CA ASP A 41 5.30 -14.08 -7.00
C ASP A 41 5.68 -12.66 -6.58
N ILE A 42 5.36 -11.68 -7.44
CA ILE A 42 5.61 -10.26 -7.21
C ILE A 42 4.34 -9.44 -7.46
N VAL A 43 3.96 -8.59 -6.51
CA VAL A 43 2.82 -7.67 -6.62
C VAL A 43 3.35 -6.25 -6.85
N LYS A 44 2.94 -5.59 -7.94
CA LYS A 44 3.28 -4.20 -8.21
C LYS A 44 2.10 -3.29 -7.90
N GLN A 45 2.31 -2.37 -6.97
CA GLN A 45 1.28 -1.44 -6.47
C GLN A 45 1.81 0.00 -6.44
N LYS A 46 0.91 0.99 -6.43
CA LYS A 46 1.27 2.38 -6.13
C LYS A 46 1.65 2.52 -4.65
N MET A 47 2.52 3.47 -4.32
CA MET A 47 2.76 3.80 -2.92
C MET A 47 1.47 4.33 -2.29
N ALA A 48 1.13 3.84 -1.10
CA ALA A 48 -0.02 4.36 -0.38
C ALA A 48 0.29 5.77 0.17
N GLU A 49 -0.62 6.71 -0.12
CA GLU A 49 -0.51 8.11 0.31
C GLU A 49 -1.57 8.49 1.34
N ASN A 50 -2.71 7.81 1.31
CA ASN A 50 -3.81 8.00 2.25
C ASN A 50 -4.36 6.65 2.75
N ASN A 51 -5.36 6.70 3.61
CA ASN A 51 -6.01 5.52 4.19
C ASN A 51 -7.47 5.85 4.52
N GLY A 52 -8.28 4.83 4.75
CA GLY A 52 -9.70 5.01 5.08
C GLY A 52 -10.62 5.02 3.85
N GLY A 53 -10.16 4.46 2.73
CA GLY A 53 -10.98 4.32 1.53
C GLY A 53 -12.24 3.48 1.80
N TYR A 54 -12.13 2.42 2.61
CA TYR A 54 -13.31 1.61 2.96
C TYR A 54 -14.35 2.39 3.74
N LYS A 55 -13.94 3.24 4.70
CA LYS A 55 -14.85 4.11 5.45
C LYS A 55 -15.48 5.18 4.58
N ALA A 56 -14.70 5.79 3.68
CA ALA A 56 -15.18 6.84 2.80
C ALA A 56 -16.18 6.29 1.77
N ILE A 57 -15.82 5.22 1.06
CA ILE A 57 -16.63 4.67 -0.03
C ILE A 57 -17.78 3.79 0.52
N ASN A 58 -17.68 3.35 1.78
CA ASN A 58 -18.62 2.43 2.42
C ASN A 58 -18.79 1.12 1.62
N TYR A 59 -17.67 0.59 1.15
CA TYR A 59 -17.60 -0.63 0.37
C TYR A 59 -16.64 -1.59 1.05
N GLY A 60 -16.95 -2.88 1.15
CA GLY A 60 -16.11 -3.85 1.85
C GLY A 60 -16.21 -3.79 3.38
N TYR A 61 -15.55 -4.74 4.04
CA TYR A 61 -15.55 -4.85 5.50
C TYR A 61 -14.22 -4.34 6.06
N THR A 62 -14.31 -3.46 7.05
CA THR A 62 -13.17 -2.95 7.78
C THR A 62 -13.53 -2.83 9.26
N ASP A 63 -12.54 -2.99 10.13
CA ASP A 63 -12.69 -2.87 11.58
C ASP A 63 -11.98 -1.59 12.04
N ASP A 64 -12.55 -0.89 13.02
CA ASP A 64 -11.99 0.36 13.53
C ASP A 64 -10.55 0.22 14.03
N ARG A 65 -10.18 -0.97 14.52
CA ARG A 65 -8.82 -1.30 15.00
C ARG A 65 -7.76 -1.17 13.90
N VAL A 66 -8.13 -1.33 12.63
CA VAL A 66 -7.21 -1.12 11.48
C VAL A 66 -6.68 0.32 11.47
N TYR A 67 -7.52 1.28 11.85
CA TYR A 67 -7.18 2.70 11.86
C TYR A 67 -6.69 3.16 13.23
N SER A 68 -7.33 2.69 14.31
CA SER A 68 -7.05 3.15 15.67
C SER A 68 -5.89 2.43 16.35
N LYS A 69 -5.44 1.26 15.88
CA LYS A 69 -4.32 0.50 16.47
C LYS A 69 -3.17 0.29 15.49
N PHE A 70 -3.47 -0.20 14.28
CA PHE A 70 -2.43 -0.58 13.32
C PHE A 70 -1.88 0.59 12.49
N ASN A 71 -2.70 1.60 12.21
CA ASN A 71 -2.32 2.77 11.40
C ASN A 71 -2.41 4.09 12.19
N GLN A 72 -2.17 4.06 13.50
CA GLN A 72 -2.23 5.25 14.39
C GLN A 72 -1.32 6.37 13.89
N ARG A 73 -0.06 6.03 13.61
CA ARG A 73 0.90 6.93 12.98
C ARG A 73 0.70 6.80 11.47
N LYS A 74 -0.06 7.72 10.88
CA LYS A 74 -0.38 7.80 9.43
C LYS A 74 0.85 8.16 8.57
N THR A 75 2.01 7.59 8.87
CA THR A 75 3.23 7.76 8.09
C THR A 75 3.19 6.83 6.89
N ARG A 76 3.71 7.28 5.74
CA ARG A 76 3.83 6.46 4.51
C ARG A 76 4.48 5.09 4.76
N LEU A 77 5.44 5.00 5.69
CA LEU A 77 6.06 3.72 6.08
C LEU A 77 5.04 2.71 6.62
N ILE A 78 4.17 3.13 7.53
CA ILE A 78 3.16 2.27 8.16
C ILE A 78 2.12 1.84 7.12
N LEU A 79 1.70 2.75 6.25
CA LEU A 79 0.76 2.45 5.15
C LEU A 79 1.33 1.43 4.17
N VAL A 80 2.61 1.54 3.80
CA VAL A 80 3.27 0.57 2.92
C VAL A 80 3.52 -0.77 3.63
N ARG A 81 3.80 -0.77 4.94
CA ARG A 81 3.84 -2.01 5.74
C ARG A 81 2.48 -2.70 5.78
N TYR A 82 1.40 -1.94 5.88
CA TYR A 82 0.05 -2.48 5.79
C TYR A 82 -0.24 -3.08 4.41
N GLN A 83 0.17 -2.42 3.32
CA GLN A 83 0.10 -3.00 1.97
C GLN A 83 0.91 -4.31 1.85
N LEU A 84 2.08 -4.39 2.49
CA LEU A 84 2.93 -5.59 2.50
C LEU A 84 2.30 -6.73 3.29
N ALA A 85 1.70 -6.43 4.45
CA ALA A 85 1.03 -7.44 5.26
C ALA A 85 -0.04 -8.18 4.45
N ASN A 86 -0.77 -7.47 3.59
CA ASN A 86 -1.76 -8.03 2.70
C ASN A 86 -1.18 -8.96 1.60
N CYS A 87 0.11 -8.88 1.30
CA CYS A 87 0.83 -9.82 0.43
C CYS A 87 1.31 -11.08 1.19
N TYR A 88 0.48 -11.61 2.10
CA TYR A 88 0.85 -12.68 3.04
C TYR A 88 2.15 -12.41 3.78
N MET A 89 2.25 -11.24 4.42
CA MET A 89 3.43 -10.81 5.17
C MET A 89 4.73 -10.79 4.35
N GLY A 90 4.63 -10.62 3.03
CA GLY A 90 5.76 -10.56 2.12
C GLY A 90 6.15 -11.87 1.44
N ARG A 91 5.37 -12.95 1.62
CA ARG A 91 5.52 -14.16 0.80
C ARG A 91 5.38 -13.86 -0.69
N ALA A 92 4.41 -13.02 -1.05
CA ALA A 92 4.37 -12.38 -2.36
C ALA A 92 5.15 -11.07 -2.31
N GLY A 93 6.19 -10.94 -3.12
CA GLY A 93 7.06 -9.78 -3.12
C GLY A 93 6.32 -8.54 -3.62
N LEU A 94 5.87 -7.65 -2.73
CA LEU A 94 5.35 -6.35 -3.17
C LEU A 94 6.47 -5.47 -3.80
N ILE A 95 6.15 -4.54 -4.68
CA ILE A 95 7.05 -3.46 -5.11
C ILE A 95 6.21 -2.21 -5.32
N ASN A 96 6.66 -1.06 -4.82
CA ASN A 96 5.93 0.21 -4.94
C ASN A 96 6.59 1.12 -5.99
N SER A 97 5.81 1.84 -6.79
CA SER A 97 6.31 3.02 -7.51
C SER A 97 6.32 4.24 -6.57
N GLY A 98 7.33 5.11 -6.71
CA GLY A 98 7.23 6.46 -6.15
C GLY A 98 6.18 7.27 -6.91
N GLY A 99 5.67 8.35 -6.31
CA GLY A 99 4.74 9.28 -6.96
C GLY A 99 5.33 9.91 -8.23
N ALA A 100 4.54 10.76 -8.90
CA ALA A 100 5.00 11.46 -10.10
C ALA A 100 6.22 12.34 -9.79
N ALA A 101 7.19 12.36 -10.71
CA ALA A 101 8.39 13.20 -10.63
C ALA A 101 7.99 14.68 -10.69
N GLY A 102 8.43 15.47 -9.72
CA GLY A 102 7.97 16.83 -9.45
C GLY A 102 9.05 17.92 -9.55
N GLY A 103 10.25 17.61 -10.05
CA GLY A 103 11.32 18.60 -10.23
C GLY A 103 12.31 18.62 -9.06
N GLU A 104 12.61 19.79 -8.49
CA GLU A 104 13.79 20.01 -7.61
C GLU A 104 13.82 19.17 -6.31
N THR A 105 12.69 18.63 -5.85
CA THR A 105 12.61 17.75 -4.67
C THR A 105 12.73 16.26 -5.01
N ASP A 106 12.88 15.89 -6.29
CA ASP A 106 12.89 14.50 -6.75
C ASP A 106 13.94 13.65 -6.06
N LEU A 107 15.14 14.20 -5.80
CA LEU A 107 16.19 13.48 -5.11
C LEU A 107 15.79 13.16 -3.66
N SER A 108 15.20 14.13 -2.95
CA SER A 108 14.74 13.97 -1.57
C SER A 108 13.58 12.97 -1.47
N ASP A 109 12.59 13.08 -2.36
CA ASP A 109 11.44 12.18 -2.42
C ASP A 109 11.83 10.78 -2.87
N ALA A 110 12.79 10.64 -3.79
CA ALA A 110 13.36 9.37 -4.19
C ALA A 110 14.13 8.71 -3.05
N VAL A 111 14.96 9.45 -2.30
CA VAL A 111 15.68 8.95 -1.13
C VAL A 111 14.70 8.51 -0.04
N ARG A 112 13.70 9.33 0.28
CA ARG A 112 12.66 8.98 1.25
C ARG A 112 11.90 7.72 0.83
N THR A 113 11.54 7.65 -0.45
CA THR A 113 10.88 6.48 -1.05
C THR A 113 11.76 5.24 -1.00
N ALA A 114 13.06 5.38 -1.26
CA ALA A 114 14.03 4.29 -1.21
C ALA A 114 14.21 3.77 0.22
N VAL A 115 14.30 4.65 1.22
CA VAL A 115 14.38 4.27 2.64
C VAL A 115 13.12 3.50 3.06
N ILE A 116 11.93 3.99 2.71
CA ILE A 116 10.66 3.30 3.00
C ILE A 116 10.62 1.90 2.34
N LYS A 117 11.16 1.77 1.12
CA LYS A 117 11.27 0.48 0.41
C LYS A 117 12.33 -0.45 1.00
N GLN A 118 13.43 0.09 1.52
CA GLN A 118 14.55 -0.68 2.05
C GLN A 118 14.20 -1.37 3.38
N THR A 119 13.47 -0.68 4.28
CA THR A 119 13.01 -1.26 5.56
C THR A 119 12.09 -2.47 5.38
N ARG A 120 11.56 -2.66 4.17
CA ARG A 120 10.70 -3.78 3.79
C ARG A 120 11.48 -5.02 3.33
N ARG A 121 12.75 -4.90 2.95
CA ARG A 121 13.50 -5.96 2.27
C ARG A 121 14.44 -6.78 3.16
N ARG A 122 14.43 -6.63 4.50
CA ARG A 122 15.44 -7.35 5.32
C ARG A 122 15.09 -7.89 6.70
N ASN A 123 13.95 -7.61 7.32
CA ASN A 123 13.66 -8.19 8.64
C ASN A 123 12.30 -8.87 8.66
N GLY A 124 12.30 -10.16 9.00
CA GLY A 124 11.10 -10.88 9.37
C GLY A 124 10.36 -10.15 10.48
N ALA A 125 9.04 -10.14 10.37
CA ALA A 125 7.97 -10.10 11.38
C ALA A 125 8.06 -9.26 12.68
N ASP A 126 9.17 -8.63 13.06
CA ASP A 126 9.34 -8.13 14.42
C ASP A 126 9.39 -6.60 14.47
N SER A 127 8.57 -6.04 15.35
CA SER A 127 8.33 -4.62 15.67
C SER A 127 7.33 -3.86 14.77
N TRP A 128 6.05 -4.09 15.09
CA TRP A 128 4.92 -3.19 14.80
C TRP A 128 4.79 -2.04 15.83
N THR A 129 5.90 -1.63 16.43
CA THR A 129 5.99 -0.57 17.46
C THR A 129 6.93 0.53 17.01
#